data_AF-A0A836K9X3-F1
#
_entry.id   AF-A0A836K9X3-F1
#
_cell.length_a   1.000
_cell.length_b   1.000
_cell.length_c   1.000
_cell.angle_alpha   90.00
_cell.angle_beta   90.00
_cell.angle_gamma   90.00
#
_symmetry.space_group_name_H-M   'P 1'
#
loop_
_entity.id
_entity.type
_entity.pdbx_description
1 polymer ?
#
loop_
_entity_poly.entity_id
_entity_poly.type
_entity_poly.pdbx_seq_one_letter_code
_entity_poly.pdbx_strand_id
1 'polypeptide(L)'
;MERIPLAVRRIVAAEQSCGLIHFFTSFCDVSAAPLAIEAEAFNSYAADCAADDAATACQIVYDIMRTRSGHILFKKAYAERFLNSLSVAAPAHVFSAELRLLAPTRLQAYVDTPGVYLSGVAEQNLKVLSWVPAAPASADHVQTFPIPVILMLVKSSYPAEVMYRHGAKIGLLFNARRTNPNAKVAQMGLRERANAYLAENHVDEVLLVHDAADAYLVPEGSRSNYLLQKSDGTWWCSAEEDILVGITLKTTYRVMEACGHGSVQHAKLTLKDVLESKSLYILGTSPTIMPVQSVLLYRDAETRGYYEDAVQALGATAETVRQVSQDRAELVIPVNAKLAAELRAQYFAEAASS
;
A
#
# COMPACT_ATOMS: atom_id res chain seq x y z
N MET A 1 21.36 11.18 14.39
CA MET A 1 20.72 11.94 13.28
C MET A 1 21.52 11.94 11.99
N GLU A 2 22.83 12.23 12.00
CA GLU A 2 23.66 12.31 10.77
C GLU A 2 23.73 11.02 9.95
N ARG A 3 23.57 9.85 10.59
CA ARG A 3 23.53 8.53 9.91
C ARG A 3 22.22 8.23 9.18
N ILE A 4 21.21 9.10 9.31
CA ILE A 4 19.90 8.92 8.69
C ILE A 4 19.81 9.87 7.48
N PRO A 5 19.60 9.37 6.26
CA PRO A 5 19.47 10.21 5.07
C PRO A 5 18.40 11.29 5.23
N LEU A 6 18.60 12.44 4.58
CA LEU A 6 17.64 13.55 4.68
C LEU A 6 16.23 13.15 4.21
N ALA A 7 16.12 12.39 3.11
CA ALA A 7 14.84 11.89 2.62
C ALA A 7 14.11 11.03 3.66
N VAL A 8 14.84 10.16 4.37
CA VAL A 8 14.29 9.33 5.45
C VAL A 8 13.85 10.20 6.63
N ARG A 9 14.65 11.18 7.04
CA ARG A 9 14.28 12.13 8.11
C ARG A 9 13.00 12.90 7.78
N ARG A 10 12.83 13.33 6.53
CA ARG A 10 11.62 14.01 6.05
C ARG A 10 10.38 13.10 6.10
N ILE A 11 10.51 11.84 5.67
CA ILE A 11 9.42 10.85 5.78
C ILE A 11 9.01 10.67 7.24
N VAL A 12 9.99 10.50 8.13
CA VAL A 12 9.74 10.35 9.57
C VAL A 12 9.03 11.58 10.12
N ALA A 13 9.54 12.78 9.84
CA ALA A 13 8.95 14.04 10.29
C ALA A 13 7.49 14.22 9.83
N ALA A 14 7.21 13.88 8.56
CA ALA A 14 5.88 14.05 7.99
C ALA A 14 4.85 13.05 8.56
N GLU A 15 5.27 11.81 8.78
CA GLU A 15 4.34 10.71 9.04
C GLU A 15 4.25 10.27 10.52
N GLN A 16 5.26 10.55 11.36
CA GLN A 16 5.30 10.05 12.73
C GLN A 16 4.08 10.49 13.57
N SER A 17 3.66 9.60 14.47
CA SER A 17 2.61 9.82 15.46
C SER A 17 2.87 8.98 16.73
N CYS A 18 4.06 9.14 17.32
CA CYS A 18 4.53 8.40 18.50
C CYS A 18 5.37 9.30 19.41
N GLY A 19 5.61 8.88 20.65
CA GLY A 19 6.60 9.53 21.51
C GLY A 19 8.03 9.14 21.13
N LEU A 20 8.26 7.83 20.92
CA LEU A 20 9.57 7.27 20.65
C LEU A 20 9.66 6.56 19.30
N ILE A 21 10.81 6.72 18.65
CA ILE A 21 11.22 6.05 17.42
C ILE A 21 12.40 5.12 17.74
N HIS A 22 12.35 3.89 17.23
CA HIS A 22 13.48 2.95 17.34
C HIS A 22 14.31 2.96 16.07
N PHE A 23 15.61 3.21 16.21
CA PHE A 23 16.56 3.18 15.12
C PHE A 23 17.60 2.07 15.33
N PHE A 24 17.59 1.08 14.46
CA PHE A 24 18.65 0.07 14.35
C PHE A 24 19.69 0.53 13.34
N THR A 25 20.96 0.63 13.77
CA THR A 25 22.07 0.89 12.85
C THR A 25 22.30 -0.27 11.89
N SER A 26 22.01 -1.50 12.32
CA SER A 26 21.87 -2.68 11.48
C SER A 26 20.80 -3.59 12.06
N PHE A 27 19.74 -3.83 11.30
CA PHE A 27 18.66 -4.75 11.69
C PHE A 27 19.08 -6.21 11.61
N CYS A 28 20.12 -6.50 10.83
CA CYS A 28 20.72 -7.84 10.71
C CYS A 28 21.49 -8.25 11.96
N ASP A 29 21.92 -7.30 12.81
CA ASP A 29 22.46 -7.62 14.13
C ASP A 29 21.30 -7.92 15.08
N VAL A 30 20.99 -9.21 15.21
CA VAL A 30 19.87 -9.69 16.03
C VAL A 30 20.11 -9.51 17.53
N SER A 31 21.36 -9.27 17.95
CA SER A 31 21.74 -9.02 19.34
C SER A 31 21.67 -7.53 19.72
N ALA A 32 21.76 -6.63 18.73
CA ALA A 32 21.72 -5.20 18.96
C ALA A 32 20.33 -4.71 19.40
N ALA A 33 20.32 -3.88 20.44
CA ALA A 33 19.18 -3.08 20.84
C ALA A 33 19.04 -1.83 19.93
N PRO A 34 17.82 -1.33 19.71
CA PRO A 34 17.63 -0.10 18.96
C PRO A 34 18.09 1.12 19.78
N LEU A 35 18.49 2.17 19.08
CA LEU A 35 18.61 3.50 19.64
C LEU A 35 17.20 4.10 19.73
N ALA A 36 16.74 4.43 20.94
CA ALA A 36 15.50 5.18 21.14
C ALA A 36 15.75 6.67 20.89
N ILE A 37 14.92 7.27 20.03
CA ILE A 37 15.00 8.67 19.65
C ILE A 37 13.63 9.30 19.87
N GLU A 38 13.58 10.41 20.60
CA GLU A 38 12.35 11.21 20.75
C GLU A 38 11.86 11.66 19.37
N ALA A 39 10.58 11.42 19.06
CA ALA A 39 10.01 11.72 17.76
C ALA A 39 10.12 13.21 17.40
N GLU A 40 10.09 14.08 18.42
CA GLU A 40 10.24 15.54 18.27
C GLU A 40 11.59 15.94 17.65
N ALA A 41 12.63 15.12 17.78
CA ALA A 41 13.94 15.36 17.15
C ALA A 41 13.86 15.41 15.62
N PHE A 42 12.76 14.93 15.01
CA PHE A 42 12.54 14.99 13.57
C PHE A 42 11.70 16.20 13.14
N ASN A 43 11.07 16.96 14.05
CA ASN A 43 10.11 18.02 13.71
C ASN A 43 10.71 19.12 12.82
N SER A 44 11.99 19.44 12.98
CA SER A 44 12.68 20.46 12.17
C SER A 44 12.81 20.07 10.69
N TYR A 45 12.59 18.81 10.32
CA TYR A 45 12.69 18.32 8.94
C TYR A 45 11.33 18.29 8.22
N ALA A 46 10.27 18.84 8.81
CA ALA A 46 8.93 18.88 8.22
C ALA A 46 8.77 19.91 7.08
N ALA A 47 9.76 20.79 6.85
CA ALA A 47 9.67 21.86 5.84
C ALA A 47 9.87 21.36 4.39
N ASP A 48 9.01 21.89 3.52
CA ASP A 48 8.86 21.75 2.06
C ASP A 48 9.01 20.33 1.48
N CYS A 49 7.87 19.78 1.08
CA CYS A 49 7.74 18.59 0.23
C CYS A 49 8.29 18.78 -1.20
N ALA A 50 9.00 19.87 -1.48
CA ALA A 50 9.75 20.03 -2.70
C ALA A 50 11.18 19.55 -2.43
N ALA A 51 11.49 18.34 -2.88
CA ALA A 51 12.86 17.87 -2.89
C ALA A 51 13.12 17.20 -4.23
N ASP A 52 13.83 17.94 -5.07
CA ASP A 52 14.65 17.51 -6.19
C ASP A 52 14.68 15.99 -6.42
N ASP A 53 14.35 15.62 -7.67
CA ASP A 53 14.72 14.35 -8.32
C ASP A 53 16.25 14.13 -8.40
N ALA A 54 17.02 14.65 -7.43
CA ALA A 54 18.37 14.20 -7.18
C ALA A 54 18.27 12.73 -6.77
N ALA A 55 18.55 11.86 -7.75
CA ALA A 55 18.58 10.41 -7.62
C ALA A 55 19.10 10.03 -6.23
N THR A 56 18.19 9.61 -5.35
CA THR A 56 18.57 9.29 -3.99
C THR A 56 19.56 8.14 -4.10
N ALA A 57 20.78 8.31 -3.57
CA ALA A 57 21.82 7.28 -3.62
C ALA A 57 21.41 5.96 -2.93
N CYS A 58 20.22 5.93 -2.32
CA CYS A 58 19.61 4.76 -1.70
C CYS A 58 18.17 4.54 -2.17
N GLN A 59 17.79 3.26 -2.24
CA GLN A 59 16.41 2.83 -2.35
C GLN A 59 15.78 2.73 -0.95
N ILE A 60 14.58 3.27 -0.80
CA ILE A 60 13.84 3.24 0.47
C ILE A 60 12.85 2.07 0.43
N VAL A 61 13.00 1.13 1.34
CA VAL A 61 12.13 -0.05 1.51
C VAL A 61 11.29 0.13 2.77
N TYR A 62 10.00 -0.14 2.71
CA TYR A 62 9.15 0.05 3.88
C TYR A 62 8.00 -0.97 3.95
N ASP A 63 7.41 -1.09 5.13
CA ASP A 63 6.12 -1.74 5.31
C ASP A 63 5.24 -0.98 6.32
N ILE A 64 3.93 -1.16 6.22
CA ILE A 64 2.90 -0.57 7.08
C ILE A 64 2.02 -1.70 7.62
N MET A 65 2.00 -1.82 8.94
CA MET A 65 1.29 -2.85 9.68
C MET A 65 0.26 -2.21 10.59
N ARG A 66 -0.95 -2.75 10.66
CA ARG A 66 -1.96 -2.28 11.63
C ARG A 66 -1.69 -2.91 12.98
N THR A 67 -1.64 -2.10 14.03
CA THR A 67 -1.67 -2.56 15.41
C THR A 67 -3.06 -2.37 15.99
N ARG A 68 -3.47 -3.30 16.85
CA ARG A 68 -4.73 -3.25 17.57
C ARG A 68 -4.53 -3.79 18.98
N SER A 69 -4.82 -2.97 19.98
CA SER A 69 -4.67 -3.32 21.39
C SER A 69 -3.27 -3.86 21.71
N GLY A 70 -2.21 -3.23 21.19
CA GLY A 70 -0.83 -3.64 21.41
C GLY A 70 -0.35 -4.84 20.57
N HIS A 71 -1.16 -5.38 19.65
CA HIS A 71 -0.76 -6.50 18.81
C HIS A 71 -0.67 -6.11 17.33
N ILE A 72 0.37 -6.58 16.65
CA ILE A 72 0.52 -6.43 15.20
C ILE A 72 -0.32 -7.49 14.49
N LEU A 73 -1.29 -7.07 13.67
CA LEU A 73 -2.10 -7.99 12.87
C LEU A 73 -1.25 -8.62 11.76
N PHE A 74 -1.36 -9.94 11.54
CA PHE A 74 -0.58 -10.68 10.53
C PHE A 74 0.94 -10.49 10.63
N LYS A 75 1.44 -10.34 11.86
CA LYS A 75 2.83 -9.96 12.17
C LYS A 75 3.89 -10.72 11.38
N LYS A 76 3.77 -12.05 11.33
CA LYS A 76 4.73 -12.92 10.61
C LYS A 76 4.77 -12.58 9.11
N ALA A 77 3.60 -12.45 8.49
CA ALA A 77 3.49 -12.17 7.06
C ALA A 77 4.08 -10.80 6.67
N TYR A 78 3.88 -9.78 7.51
CA TYR A 78 4.49 -8.47 7.28
C TYR A 78 6.02 -8.48 7.45
N ALA A 79 6.53 -9.19 8.47
CA ALA A 79 7.99 -9.35 8.65
C ALA A 79 8.63 -10.03 7.44
N GLU A 80 8.01 -11.11 6.95
CA GLU A 80 8.45 -11.84 5.76
C GLU A 80 8.45 -10.95 4.51
N ARG A 81 7.37 -10.19 4.27
CA ARG A 81 7.28 -9.28 3.12
C ARG A 81 8.31 -8.16 3.18
N PHE A 82 8.56 -7.60 4.35
CA PHE A 82 9.57 -6.56 4.54
C PHE A 82 10.98 -7.10 4.18
N LEU A 83 11.36 -8.27 4.70
CA LEU A 83 12.64 -8.91 4.37
C LEU A 83 12.72 -9.35 2.90
N ASN A 84 11.62 -9.78 2.29
CA ASN A 84 11.58 -10.07 0.86
C ASN A 84 11.81 -8.81 0.02
N SER A 85 11.16 -7.70 0.37
CA SER A 85 11.35 -6.42 -0.32
C SER A 85 12.78 -5.91 -0.19
N LEU A 86 13.42 -6.13 0.96
CA LEU A 86 14.84 -5.86 1.15
C LEU A 86 15.73 -6.73 0.26
N SER A 87 15.41 -8.03 0.13
CA SER A 87 16.13 -8.95 -0.76
C SER A 87 16.04 -8.51 -2.23
N VAL A 88 14.89 -7.99 -2.65
CA VAL A 88 14.72 -7.47 -4.02
C VAL A 88 15.47 -6.15 -4.23
N ALA A 89 15.45 -5.24 -3.25
CA ALA A 89 16.15 -3.96 -3.32
C ALA A 89 17.68 -4.10 -3.18
N ALA A 90 18.16 -5.14 -2.49
CA ALA A 90 19.57 -5.43 -2.25
C ALA A 90 19.89 -6.91 -2.57
N PRO A 91 19.85 -7.32 -3.85
CA PRO A 91 20.01 -8.71 -4.25
C PRO A 91 21.39 -9.30 -3.92
N ALA A 92 22.42 -8.46 -3.79
CA ALA A 92 23.77 -8.86 -3.38
C ALA A 92 23.91 -9.09 -1.87
N HIS A 93 22.88 -8.79 -1.07
CA HIS A 93 22.89 -8.96 0.37
C HIS A 93 22.22 -10.26 0.80
N VAL A 94 22.88 -11.02 1.68
CA VAL A 94 22.34 -12.29 2.18
C VAL A 94 21.80 -12.11 3.59
N PHE A 95 20.48 -12.18 3.74
CA PHE A 95 19.82 -12.16 5.04
C PHE A 95 19.89 -13.53 5.72
N SER A 96 20.26 -13.57 7.01
CA SER A 96 20.39 -14.83 7.77
C SER A 96 19.02 -15.47 8.06
N ALA A 97 19.00 -16.79 8.27
CA ALA A 97 17.81 -17.51 8.71
C ALA A 97 17.36 -17.05 10.11
N GLU A 98 18.32 -16.76 10.98
CA GLU A 98 18.08 -16.24 12.32
C GLU A 98 17.33 -14.90 12.30
N LEU A 99 17.71 -13.97 11.41
CA LEU A 99 16.99 -12.71 11.24
C LEU A 99 15.53 -12.94 10.82
N ARG A 100 15.29 -13.86 9.87
CA ARG A 100 13.92 -14.19 9.43
C ARG A 100 13.07 -14.71 10.59
N LEU A 101 13.66 -15.52 11.48
CA LEU A 101 12.98 -16.05 12.66
C LEU A 101 12.69 -14.96 13.70
N LEU A 102 13.63 -14.03 13.93
CA LEU A 102 13.54 -13.03 14.99
C LEU A 102 12.88 -11.71 14.58
N ALA A 103 12.76 -11.41 13.28
CA ALA A 103 12.16 -10.17 12.80
C ALA A 103 10.74 -9.92 13.34
N PRO A 104 9.80 -10.90 13.35
CA PRO A 104 8.48 -10.71 13.98
C PRO A 104 8.58 -10.28 15.45
N THR A 105 9.46 -10.90 16.23
CA THR A 105 9.65 -10.59 17.66
C THR A 105 10.23 -9.19 17.84
N ARG A 106 11.20 -8.79 17.00
CA ARG A 106 11.78 -7.43 17.03
C ARG A 106 10.75 -6.35 16.71
N LEU A 107 9.84 -6.60 15.77
CA LEU A 107 8.74 -5.67 15.46
C LEU A 107 7.77 -5.55 16.65
N GLN A 108 7.40 -6.67 17.27
CA GLN A 108 6.52 -6.67 18.44
C GLN A 108 7.16 -5.95 19.63
N ALA A 109 8.46 -6.12 19.86
CA ALA A 109 9.18 -5.47 20.95
C ALA A 109 9.08 -3.93 20.88
N TYR A 110 9.06 -3.33 19.67
CA TYR A 110 8.80 -1.89 19.54
C TYR A 110 7.40 -1.51 20.01
N VAL A 111 6.38 -2.27 19.62
CA VAL A 111 5.00 -2.05 20.05
C VAL A 111 4.84 -2.19 21.56
N ASP A 112 5.58 -3.11 22.18
CA ASP A 112 5.55 -3.35 23.62
C ASP A 112 6.38 -2.32 24.43
N THR A 113 7.15 -1.46 23.75
CA THR A 113 8.03 -0.50 24.43
C THR A 113 7.24 0.64 25.08
N PRO A 114 7.41 0.88 26.39
CA PRO A 114 6.78 2.01 27.06
C PRO A 114 7.15 3.35 26.42
N GLY A 115 6.16 4.25 26.25
CA GLY A 115 6.37 5.58 25.66
C GLY A 115 6.28 5.64 24.13
N VAL A 116 6.17 4.50 23.44
CA VAL A 116 5.92 4.48 21.99
C VAL A 116 4.52 4.99 21.65
N TYR A 117 3.50 4.45 22.30
CA TYR A 117 2.12 4.92 22.13
C TYR A 117 1.89 6.24 22.86
N LEU A 118 1.20 7.15 22.18
CA LEU A 118 0.58 8.29 22.83
C LEU A 118 -0.60 7.81 23.68
N SER A 119 -0.87 8.50 24.78
CA SER A 119 -1.94 8.13 25.72
C SER A 119 -3.30 8.04 25.03
N GLY A 120 -4.07 6.98 25.30
CA GLY A 120 -5.41 6.77 24.77
C GLY A 120 -5.50 6.18 23.36
N VAL A 121 -4.38 5.85 22.72
CA VAL A 121 -4.36 5.25 21.37
C VAL A 121 -4.48 3.73 21.47
N ALA A 122 -5.59 3.17 20.96
CA ALA A 122 -5.83 1.72 20.94
C ALA A 122 -5.45 1.03 19.62
N GLU A 123 -5.43 1.78 18.51
CA GLU A 123 -5.10 1.29 17.17
C GLU A 123 -4.26 2.32 16.44
N GLN A 124 -3.15 1.88 15.84
CA GLN A 124 -2.27 2.74 15.05
C GLN A 124 -1.50 1.89 14.03
N ASN A 125 -1.05 2.48 12.94
CA ASN A 125 -0.17 1.80 12.03
C ASN A 125 1.29 1.93 12.50
N LEU A 126 1.98 0.80 12.54
CA LEU A 126 3.43 0.69 12.64
C LEU A 126 4.03 0.77 11.24
N LYS A 127 4.99 1.67 11.05
CA LYS A 127 5.86 1.70 9.87
C LYS A 127 7.22 1.14 10.21
N VAL A 128 7.69 0.21 9.38
CA VAL A 128 9.10 -0.17 9.30
C VAL A 128 9.69 0.45 8.05
N LEU A 129 10.86 1.06 8.17
CA LEU A 129 11.51 1.82 7.11
C LEU A 129 13.00 1.50 7.09
N SER A 130 13.52 1.14 5.93
CA SER A 130 14.95 0.89 5.68
C SER A 130 15.39 1.61 4.43
N TRP A 131 16.69 1.86 4.33
CA TRP A 131 17.30 2.39 3.12
C TRP A 131 18.55 1.58 2.80
N VAL A 132 18.67 1.17 1.55
CA VAL A 132 19.80 0.37 1.04
C VAL A 132 20.42 1.10 -0.15
N PRO A 133 21.74 0.97 -0.41
CA PRO A 133 22.35 1.57 -1.58
C PRO A 133 21.60 1.19 -2.86
N ALA A 134 21.41 2.14 -3.77
CA ALA A 134 20.96 1.80 -5.11
C ALA A 134 22.08 1.00 -5.79
N ALA A 135 21.80 -0.26 -6.15
CA ALA A 135 22.85 -1.16 -6.66
C ALA A 135 23.51 -0.61 -7.94
N PRO A 136 24.85 -0.52 -8.03
CA PRO A 136 25.53 -0.45 -9.32
C PRO A 136 25.52 -1.82 -10.00
N ALA A 137 25.49 -1.84 -11.33
CA ALA A 137 25.34 -3.02 -12.18
C ALA A 137 26.53 -4.02 -12.17
N SER A 138 27.41 -4.03 -11.17
CA SER A 138 28.56 -4.94 -11.09
C SER A 138 28.34 -6.03 -10.03
N ALA A 139 28.16 -7.27 -10.49
CA ALA A 139 27.59 -8.39 -9.74
C ALA A 139 28.59 -9.36 -9.09
N ASP A 140 29.87 -8.99 -8.93
CA ASP A 140 30.89 -10.01 -8.65
C ASP A 140 31.19 -10.26 -7.16
N HIS A 141 30.68 -9.44 -6.23
CA HIS A 141 30.96 -9.61 -4.80
C HIS A 141 29.72 -9.47 -3.90
N VAL A 142 29.51 -10.45 -3.02
CA VAL A 142 28.55 -10.37 -1.92
C VAL A 142 28.95 -9.20 -1.02
N GLN A 143 28.08 -8.20 -0.90
CA GLN A 143 28.34 -7.04 -0.05
C GLN A 143 27.62 -7.19 1.29
N THR A 144 28.41 -7.21 2.36
CA THR A 144 27.91 -7.05 3.72
C THR A 144 27.98 -5.58 4.09
N PHE A 145 26.83 -4.93 4.11
CA PHE A 145 26.65 -3.58 4.63
C PHE A 145 25.54 -3.60 5.68
N PRO A 146 25.57 -2.69 6.67
CA PRO A 146 24.52 -2.62 7.66
C PRO A 146 23.17 -2.32 6.98
N ILE A 147 22.10 -2.95 7.45
CA ILE A 147 20.73 -2.69 6.99
C ILE A 147 20.03 -1.83 8.04
N PRO A 148 20.10 -0.48 7.94
CA PRO A 148 19.52 0.38 8.94
C PRO A 148 17.99 0.32 8.90
N VAL A 149 17.34 0.29 10.06
CA VAL A 149 15.88 0.25 10.17
C VAL A 149 15.38 1.28 11.16
N ILE A 150 14.33 2.00 10.79
CA ILE A 150 13.49 2.80 11.66
C ILE A 150 12.16 2.08 11.88
N LEU A 151 11.74 1.97 13.13
CA LEU A 151 10.38 1.62 13.54
C LEU A 151 9.73 2.84 14.16
N MET A 152 8.55 3.20 13.66
CA MET A 152 7.75 4.31 14.19
C MET A 152 6.26 4.02 14.07
N LEU A 153 5.45 4.51 15.00
CA LEU A 153 4.01 4.63 14.73
C LEU A 153 3.76 5.85 13.85
N VAL A 154 2.83 5.71 12.91
CA VAL A 154 2.53 6.75 11.91
C VAL A 154 1.09 7.21 12.00
N LYS A 155 0.81 8.45 11.59
CA LYS A 155 -0.54 8.99 11.42
C LYS A 155 -1.38 7.99 10.63
N SER A 156 -2.45 7.53 11.26
CA SER A 156 -3.30 6.46 10.75
C SER A 156 -4.70 6.96 10.54
N SER A 157 -5.29 6.56 9.41
CA SER A 157 -6.69 6.77 9.11
C SER A 157 -7.30 5.42 8.78
N TYR A 158 -8.35 5.07 9.51
CA TYR A 158 -9.13 3.87 9.30
C TYR A 158 -10.53 4.28 8.86
N PRO A 159 -11.10 3.64 7.83
CA PRO A 159 -12.44 3.98 7.41
C PRO A 159 -13.47 3.76 8.52
N ALA A 160 -14.38 4.72 8.66
CA ALA A 160 -15.51 4.60 9.57
C ALA A 160 -16.48 3.51 9.10
N GLU A 161 -17.27 2.92 10.01
CA GLU A 161 -18.23 1.86 9.66
C GLU A 161 -19.24 2.29 8.59
N VAL A 162 -19.61 3.58 8.57
CA VAL A 162 -20.48 4.14 7.53
C VAL A 162 -19.88 4.04 6.13
N MET A 163 -18.55 4.10 5.99
CA MET A 163 -17.89 3.95 4.69
C MET A 163 -18.04 2.53 4.14
N TYR A 164 -18.11 1.50 4.98
CA TYR A 164 -18.37 0.13 4.50
C TYR A 164 -19.82 -0.08 4.05
N ARG A 165 -20.74 0.80 4.49
CA ARG A 165 -22.13 0.80 4.04
C ARG A 165 -22.31 1.56 2.72
N HIS A 166 -21.61 2.68 2.57
CA HIS A 166 -21.75 3.52 1.38
C HIS A 166 -20.78 3.15 0.27
N GLY A 167 -19.57 2.72 0.60
CA GLY A 167 -18.45 2.49 -0.31
C GLY A 167 -17.47 3.65 -0.37
N ALA A 168 -16.24 3.35 -0.79
CA ALA A 168 -15.20 4.32 -1.10
C ALA A 168 -15.40 4.91 -2.49
N LYS A 169 -14.97 6.15 -2.67
CA LYS A 169 -14.83 6.78 -3.99
C LYS A 169 -13.39 6.59 -4.44
N ILE A 170 -13.19 6.12 -5.66
CA ILE A 170 -11.84 6.02 -6.23
C ILE A 170 -11.73 6.80 -7.53
N GLY A 171 -10.52 7.07 -8.00
CA GLY A 171 -10.27 7.64 -9.32
C GLY A 171 -9.32 6.82 -10.17
N LEU A 172 -9.15 7.23 -11.42
CA LEU A 172 -8.17 6.68 -12.35
C LEU A 172 -7.00 7.64 -12.53
N LEU A 173 -5.79 7.15 -12.22
CA LEU A 173 -4.54 7.87 -12.49
C LEU A 173 -3.90 7.28 -13.74
N PHE A 174 -4.12 7.93 -14.88
CA PHE A 174 -3.54 7.54 -16.16
C PHE A 174 -2.03 7.77 -16.23
N ASN A 175 -1.38 7.01 -17.11
CA ASN A 175 0.06 7.05 -17.35
C ASN A 175 0.84 6.89 -16.04
N ALA A 176 0.43 5.92 -15.24
CA ALA A 176 1.01 5.65 -13.94
C ALA A 176 1.29 4.16 -13.79
N ARG A 177 2.54 3.84 -13.47
CA ARG A 177 3.00 2.47 -13.24
C ARG A 177 4.07 2.45 -12.18
N ARG A 178 4.20 1.32 -11.49
CA ARG A 178 5.28 1.11 -10.53
C ARG A 178 6.48 0.50 -11.23
N THR A 179 7.68 0.95 -10.85
CA THR A 179 8.92 0.23 -11.14
C THR A 179 9.01 -0.98 -10.20
N ASN A 180 9.03 -2.20 -10.74
CA ASN A 180 9.05 -3.47 -10.00
C ASN A 180 8.00 -3.54 -8.86
N PRO A 181 6.74 -3.89 -9.16
CA PRO A 181 5.66 -3.85 -8.18
C PRO A 181 5.80 -4.88 -7.06
N ASN A 182 6.57 -5.96 -7.25
CA ASN A 182 6.68 -7.06 -6.27
C ASN A 182 7.51 -6.70 -5.02
N ALA A 183 8.17 -5.53 -5.00
CA ALA A 183 8.86 -5.02 -3.82
C ALA A 183 8.19 -3.74 -3.30
N LYS A 184 8.06 -3.63 -1.98
CA LYS A 184 7.50 -2.44 -1.34
C LYS A 184 8.55 -1.32 -1.18
N VAL A 185 9.07 -0.88 -2.32
CA VAL A 185 10.01 0.24 -2.45
C VAL A 185 9.24 1.54 -2.64
N ALA A 186 9.67 2.61 -1.97
CA ALA A 186 9.08 3.93 -2.11
C ALA A 186 9.42 4.54 -3.48
N GLN A 187 8.40 5.02 -4.19
CA GLN A 187 8.52 5.71 -5.47
C GLN A 187 7.89 7.09 -5.31
N MET A 188 8.70 8.06 -4.85
CA MET A 188 8.21 9.34 -4.34
C MET A 188 7.42 10.14 -5.39
N GLY A 189 7.91 10.25 -6.63
CA GLY A 189 7.17 10.95 -7.69
C GLY A 189 5.79 10.35 -7.99
N LEU A 190 5.67 9.01 -8.02
CA LEU A 190 4.36 8.35 -8.17
C LEU A 190 3.46 8.59 -6.94
N ARG A 191 4.06 8.54 -5.74
CA ARG A 191 3.36 8.77 -4.47
C ARG A 191 2.80 10.18 -4.38
N GLU A 192 3.55 11.17 -4.84
CA GLU A 192 3.17 12.60 -4.87
C GLU A 192 2.07 12.84 -5.89
N ARG A 193 2.20 12.34 -7.12
CA ARG A 193 1.13 12.39 -8.13
C ARG A 193 -0.18 11.80 -7.61
N ALA A 194 -0.11 10.64 -6.98
CA ALA A 194 -1.30 10.02 -6.38
C ALA A 194 -1.86 10.88 -5.23
N ASN A 195 -1.02 11.38 -4.32
CA ASN A 195 -1.47 12.23 -3.21
C ASN A 195 -2.17 13.51 -3.69
N ALA A 196 -1.60 14.20 -4.69
CA ALA A 196 -2.20 15.38 -5.29
C ALA A 196 -3.57 15.04 -5.88
N TYR A 197 -3.67 13.96 -6.66
CA TYR A 197 -4.94 13.50 -7.22
C TYR A 197 -6.00 13.26 -6.13
N LEU A 198 -5.66 12.50 -5.08
CA LEU A 198 -6.59 12.20 -3.98
C LEU A 198 -7.14 13.48 -3.33
N ALA A 199 -6.25 14.44 -3.06
CA ALA A 199 -6.60 15.70 -2.41
C ALA A 199 -7.47 16.59 -3.29
N GLU A 200 -7.11 16.76 -4.56
CA GLU A 200 -7.82 17.60 -5.53
C GLU A 200 -9.22 17.06 -5.87
N ASN A 201 -9.38 15.74 -5.91
CA ASN A 201 -10.60 15.11 -6.42
C ASN A 201 -11.54 14.59 -5.32
N HIS A 202 -11.10 14.66 -4.06
CA HIS A 202 -11.83 14.15 -2.89
C HIS A 202 -12.23 12.69 -3.05
N VAL A 203 -11.27 11.87 -3.51
CA VAL A 203 -11.41 10.40 -3.61
C VAL A 203 -10.51 9.73 -2.58
N ASP A 204 -10.89 8.54 -2.15
CA ASP A 204 -10.23 7.77 -1.09
C ASP A 204 -8.99 7.01 -1.59
N GLU A 205 -8.99 6.62 -2.87
CA GLU A 205 -7.89 5.90 -3.53
C GLU A 205 -7.87 6.19 -5.04
N VAL A 206 -6.75 5.91 -5.71
CA VAL A 206 -6.67 5.89 -7.18
C VAL A 206 -6.17 4.55 -7.68
N LEU A 207 -6.75 4.06 -8.77
CA LEU A 207 -6.19 2.96 -9.56
C LEU A 207 -5.16 3.51 -10.54
N LEU A 208 -4.02 2.83 -10.62
CA LEU A 208 -2.97 3.15 -11.56
C LEU A 208 -3.35 2.55 -12.91
N VAL A 209 -3.43 3.38 -13.95
CA VAL A 209 -3.74 2.95 -15.31
C VAL A 209 -2.50 3.16 -16.16
N HIS A 210 -2.02 2.08 -16.77
CA HIS A 210 -0.91 2.14 -17.71
C HIS A 210 -1.35 2.80 -19.02
N ASP A 211 -0.39 3.09 -19.89
CA ASP A 211 -0.65 3.70 -21.20
C ASP A 211 -1.16 2.67 -22.23
N ALA A 212 -1.40 3.15 -23.45
CA ALA A 212 -1.89 2.34 -24.56
C ALA A 212 -0.92 1.23 -24.98
N ALA A 213 0.40 1.38 -24.77
CA ALA A 213 1.38 0.36 -25.14
C ALA A 213 1.25 -0.90 -24.24
N ASP A 214 0.78 -0.70 -23.02
CA ASP A 214 0.44 -1.76 -22.05
C ASP A 214 -1.07 -2.09 -22.07
N ALA A 215 -1.79 -1.77 -23.15
CA ALA A 215 -3.21 -2.03 -23.32
C ALA A 215 -4.10 -1.52 -22.16
N TYR A 216 -3.72 -0.38 -21.56
CA TYR A 216 -4.42 0.21 -20.41
C TYR A 216 -4.60 -0.77 -19.25
N LEU A 217 -3.56 -1.55 -18.94
CA LEU A 217 -3.50 -2.41 -17.76
C LEU A 217 -3.79 -1.59 -16.49
N VAL A 218 -4.59 -2.19 -15.60
CA VAL A 218 -4.91 -1.61 -14.29
C VAL A 218 -4.41 -2.59 -13.22
N PRO A 219 -3.11 -2.58 -12.88
CA PRO A 219 -2.56 -3.59 -11.97
C PRO A 219 -3.07 -3.41 -10.54
N GLU A 220 -3.01 -2.22 -9.97
CA GLU A 220 -3.35 -1.98 -8.57
C GLU A 220 -3.64 -0.49 -8.30
N GLY A 221 -4.01 -0.18 -7.06
CA GLY A 221 -4.14 1.19 -6.59
C GLY A 221 -2.82 1.80 -6.12
N SER A 222 -2.84 3.09 -5.78
CA SER A 222 -1.62 3.77 -5.30
C SER A 222 -1.11 3.16 -3.99
N ARG A 223 -2.02 2.69 -3.13
CA ARG A 223 -1.73 2.13 -1.80
C ARG A 223 -2.52 0.84 -1.50
N SER A 224 -3.23 0.29 -2.48
CA SER A 224 -4.11 -0.87 -2.32
C SER A 224 -3.99 -1.86 -3.48
N ASN A 225 -4.30 -3.13 -3.24
CA ASN A 225 -4.79 -4.00 -4.32
C ASN A 225 -6.29 -3.76 -4.52
N TYR A 226 -6.91 -4.44 -5.47
CA TYR A 226 -8.37 -4.45 -5.60
C TYR A 226 -8.88 -5.85 -5.92
N LEU A 227 -10.17 -6.05 -5.70
CA LEU A 227 -10.93 -7.26 -6.02
C LEU A 227 -12.16 -6.82 -6.81
N LEU A 228 -12.40 -7.43 -7.98
CA LEU A 228 -13.62 -7.19 -8.75
C LEU A 228 -14.44 -8.47 -8.91
N GLN A 229 -15.75 -8.30 -9.03
CA GLN A 229 -16.67 -9.36 -9.45
C GLN A 229 -17.11 -9.10 -10.89
N LYS A 230 -17.00 -10.10 -11.76
CA LYS A 230 -17.55 -10.03 -13.12
C LYS A 230 -19.05 -10.31 -13.12
N SER A 231 -19.71 -10.07 -14.27
CA SER A 231 -21.15 -10.26 -14.44
C SER A 231 -21.61 -11.71 -14.19
N ASP A 232 -20.76 -12.69 -14.50
CA ASP A 232 -20.97 -14.12 -14.23
C ASP A 232 -20.84 -14.52 -12.74
N GLY A 233 -20.47 -13.58 -11.88
CA GLY A 233 -20.32 -13.79 -10.44
C GLY A 233 -18.91 -14.22 -10.00
N THR A 234 -17.98 -14.43 -10.92
CA THR A 234 -16.60 -14.82 -10.59
C THR A 234 -15.78 -13.65 -10.05
N TRP A 235 -14.84 -13.94 -9.13
CA TRP A 235 -14.03 -12.95 -8.43
C TRP A 235 -12.59 -12.93 -8.95
N TRP A 236 -12.08 -11.73 -9.21
CA TRP A 236 -10.79 -11.52 -9.87
C TRP A 236 -9.96 -10.44 -9.20
N CYS A 237 -8.64 -10.60 -9.30
CA CYS A 237 -7.65 -9.55 -9.06
C CYS A 237 -6.55 -9.63 -10.12
N SER A 238 -5.68 -8.62 -10.14
CA SER A 238 -4.63 -8.53 -11.15
C SER A 238 -3.57 -9.61 -11.00
N ALA A 239 -2.90 -9.95 -12.10
CA ALA A 239 -1.83 -10.93 -12.15
C ALA A 239 -0.71 -10.61 -11.14
N GLU A 240 -0.18 -11.63 -10.46
CA GLU A 240 0.75 -11.44 -9.34
C GLU A 240 2.06 -10.76 -9.77
N GLU A 241 2.52 -11.02 -10.99
CA GLU A 241 3.71 -10.40 -11.58
C GLU A 241 3.58 -8.88 -11.75
N ASP A 242 2.35 -8.37 -11.88
CA ASP A 242 2.06 -6.96 -12.17
C ASP A 242 1.77 -6.14 -10.90
N ILE A 243 1.71 -6.78 -9.70
CA ILE A 243 1.28 -6.13 -8.45
C ILE A 243 2.21 -6.40 -7.26
N LEU A 244 2.07 -5.58 -6.22
CA LEU A 244 2.53 -5.98 -4.90
C LEU A 244 1.50 -6.95 -4.32
N VAL A 245 1.82 -8.23 -4.19
CA VAL A 245 0.92 -9.20 -3.55
C VAL A 245 0.74 -8.86 -2.06
N GLY A 246 -0.34 -8.12 -1.76
CA GLY A 246 -0.60 -7.57 -0.44
C GLY A 246 -0.96 -8.63 0.60
N ILE A 247 -0.61 -8.38 1.87
CA ILE A 247 -1.05 -9.25 2.99
C ILE A 247 -2.58 -9.28 3.08
N THR A 248 -3.22 -8.14 2.85
CA THR A 248 -4.68 -8.04 2.77
C THR A 248 -5.24 -8.85 1.61
N LEU A 249 -4.64 -8.78 0.42
CA LEU A 249 -5.03 -9.59 -0.75
C LEU A 249 -4.94 -11.10 -0.46
N LYS A 250 -3.80 -11.57 0.06
CA LYS A 250 -3.65 -12.99 0.47
C LYS A 250 -4.68 -13.43 1.51
N THR A 251 -5.03 -12.51 2.42
CA THR A 251 -6.07 -12.77 3.43
C THR A 251 -7.45 -12.80 2.80
N THR A 252 -7.73 -11.94 1.82
CA THR A 252 -8.99 -11.94 1.07
C THR A 252 -9.29 -13.31 0.45
N TYR A 253 -8.30 -14.06 -0.04
CA TYR A 253 -8.54 -15.40 -0.57
C TYR A 253 -9.19 -16.33 0.46
N ARG A 254 -8.67 -16.32 1.69
CA ARG A 254 -9.21 -17.11 2.81
C ARG A 254 -10.58 -16.60 3.24
N VAL A 255 -10.75 -15.27 3.28
CA VAL A 255 -12.03 -14.63 3.61
C VAL A 255 -13.12 -15.02 2.62
N MET A 256 -12.84 -14.95 1.32
CA MET A 256 -13.81 -15.27 0.26
C MET A 256 -14.24 -16.74 0.33
N GLU A 257 -13.30 -17.65 0.55
CA GLU A 257 -13.59 -19.07 0.73
C GLU A 257 -14.44 -19.31 1.99
N ALA A 258 -14.05 -18.73 3.13
CA ALA A 258 -14.76 -18.88 4.39
C ALA A 258 -16.19 -18.32 4.36
N CYS A 259 -16.42 -17.26 3.57
CA CYS A 259 -17.76 -16.68 3.34
C CYS A 259 -18.56 -17.40 2.22
N GLY A 260 -18.02 -18.45 1.61
CA GLY A 260 -18.73 -19.23 0.58
C GLY A 260 -18.81 -18.57 -0.80
N HIS A 261 -17.86 -17.68 -1.12
CA HIS A 261 -17.77 -17.01 -2.43
C HIS A 261 -16.77 -17.65 -3.41
N GLY A 262 -16.10 -18.72 -2.98
CA GLY A 262 -15.14 -19.47 -3.77
C GLY A 262 -13.80 -18.77 -3.95
N SER A 263 -13.02 -19.26 -4.91
CA SER A 263 -11.66 -18.79 -5.16
C SER A 263 -11.60 -17.46 -5.91
N VAL A 264 -10.57 -16.68 -5.60
CA VAL A 264 -10.20 -15.48 -6.35
C VAL A 264 -9.23 -15.86 -7.47
N GLN A 265 -9.53 -15.43 -8.69
CA GLN A 265 -8.72 -15.70 -9.88
C GLN A 265 -7.78 -14.53 -10.18
N HIS A 266 -6.67 -14.81 -10.87
CA HIS A 266 -5.69 -13.82 -11.31
C HIS A 266 -5.68 -13.69 -12.83
N ALA A 267 -5.70 -12.46 -13.32
CA ALA A 267 -5.55 -12.15 -14.75
C ALA A 267 -4.94 -10.77 -14.96
N LYS A 268 -4.48 -10.50 -16.18
CA LYS A 268 -4.12 -9.13 -16.60
C LYS A 268 -5.39 -8.32 -16.79
N LEU A 269 -5.80 -7.64 -15.73
CA LEU A 269 -7.01 -6.82 -15.70
C LEU A 269 -6.73 -5.45 -16.32
N THR A 270 -7.60 -5.05 -17.24
CA THR A 270 -7.52 -3.78 -17.97
C THR A 270 -8.58 -2.80 -17.48
N LEU A 271 -8.57 -1.58 -18.01
CA LEU A 271 -9.64 -0.63 -17.74
C LEU A 271 -11.04 -1.20 -18.08
N LYS A 272 -11.15 -2.04 -19.11
CA LYS A 272 -12.40 -2.71 -19.47
C LYS A 272 -12.96 -3.55 -18.32
N ASP A 273 -12.12 -4.36 -17.68
CA ASP A 273 -12.55 -5.22 -16.58
C ASP A 273 -13.08 -4.38 -15.40
N VAL A 274 -12.48 -3.23 -15.14
CA VAL A 274 -12.94 -2.29 -14.10
C VAL A 274 -14.30 -1.68 -14.48
N LEU A 275 -14.44 -1.20 -15.73
CA LEU A 275 -15.67 -0.56 -16.22
C LEU A 275 -16.86 -1.51 -16.28
N GLU A 276 -16.62 -2.78 -16.60
CA GLU A 276 -17.62 -3.83 -16.74
C GLU A 276 -17.80 -4.65 -15.45
N SER A 277 -17.17 -4.24 -14.35
CA SER A 277 -17.28 -4.92 -13.07
C SER A 277 -18.68 -4.75 -12.47
N LYS A 278 -19.21 -5.85 -11.93
CA LYS A 278 -20.46 -5.85 -11.17
C LYS A 278 -20.27 -5.26 -9.77
N SER A 279 -19.09 -5.48 -9.20
CA SER A 279 -18.70 -4.97 -7.89
C SER A 279 -17.20 -4.81 -7.82
N LEU A 280 -16.73 -3.85 -7.03
CA LEU A 280 -15.32 -3.53 -6.88
C LEU A 280 -15.01 -3.25 -5.41
N TYR A 281 -13.85 -3.70 -4.94
CA TYR A 281 -13.37 -3.50 -3.58
C TYR A 281 -11.90 -3.08 -3.60
N ILE A 282 -11.49 -2.14 -2.76
CA ILE A 282 -10.08 -1.86 -2.50
C ILE A 282 -9.59 -2.66 -1.30
N LEU A 283 -8.36 -3.15 -1.39
CA LEU A 283 -7.74 -4.04 -0.42
C LEU A 283 -6.46 -3.41 0.14
N GLY A 284 -6.41 -3.16 1.45
CA GLY A 284 -5.19 -2.63 2.07
C GLY A 284 -5.17 -2.75 3.59
N THR A 285 -3.99 -2.54 4.20
CA THR A 285 -3.78 -2.68 5.65
C THR A 285 -4.80 -1.88 6.47
N SER A 286 -5.01 -0.60 6.11
CA SER A 286 -5.96 0.27 6.81
C SER A 286 -7.43 0.04 6.40
N PRO A 287 -7.78 0.03 5.08
CA PRO A 287 -9.17 -0.12 4.66
C PRO A 287 -9.70 -1.56 4.78
N THR A 288 -8.84 -2.56 4.99
CA THR A 288 -9.19 -3.99 4.96
C THR A 288 -9.79 -4.37 3.60
N ILE A 289 -11.01 -4.90 3.55
CA ILE A 289 -11.78 -5.16 2.33
C ILE A 289 -12.89 -4.10 2.26
N MET A 290 -12.71 -3.05 1.45
CA MET A 290 -13.62 -1.91 1.39
C MET A 290 -14.36 -1.86 0.04
N PRO A 291 -15.71 -1.89 0.01
CA PRO A 291 -16.46 -1.75 -1.23
C PRO A 291 -16.21 -0.38 -1.87
N VAL A 292 -16.33 -0.32 -3.20
CA VAL A 292 -16.25 0.91 -3.98
C VAL A 292 -17.64 1.27 -4.48
N GLN A 293 -18.05 2.52 -4.29
CA GLN A 293 -19.32 3.04 -4.77
C GLN A 293 -19.22 3.78 -6.09
N SER A 294 -18.04 4.32 -6.40
CA SER A 294 -17.84 5.07 -7.62
C SER A 294 -16.39 5.15 -8.04
N VAL A 295 -16.18 5.17 -9.35
CA VAL A 295 -14.87 5.39 -9.99
C VAL A 295 -14.95 6.70 -10.79
N LEU A 296 -14.16 7.71 -10.42
CA LEU A 296 -13.98 8.92 -11.20
C LEU A 296 -13.21 8.58 -12.48
N LEU A 297 -13.90 8.65 -13.60
CA LEU A 297 -13.40 8.21 -14.92
C LEU A 297 -12.43 9.23 -15.50
N TYR A 298 -12.79 10.51 -15.39
CA TYR A 298 -11.98 11.65 -15.82
C TYR A 298 -12.40 12.89 -15.02
N ARG A 299 -11.47 13.85 -14.88
CA ARG A 299 -11.65 15.07 -14.09
C ARG A 299 -11.47 16.37 -14.89
N ASP A 300 -10.94 16.25 -16.10
CA ASP A 300 -10.63 17.33 -17.02
C ASP A 300 -10.60 16.79 -18.47
N ALA A 301 -10.44 17.69 -19.44
CA ALA A 301 -10.42 17.35 -20.86
C ALA A 301 -9.25 16.40 -21.25
N GLU A 302 -8.10 16.52 -20.58
CA GLU A 302 -6.94 15.68 -20.86
C GLU A 302 -7.20 14.22 -20.44
N THR A 303 -7.62 14.02 -19.19
CA THR A 303 -7.95 12.67 -18.67
C THR A 303 -9.17 12.07 -19.34
N ARG A 304 -10.08 12.90 -19.85
CA ARG A 304 -11.18 12.45 -20.70
C ARG A 304 -10.68 11.86 -22.01
N GLY A 305 -9.70 12.49 -22.66
CA GLY A 305 -9.06 11.96 -23.86
C GLY A 305 -8.47 10.56 -23.63
N TYR A 306 -7.69 10.38 -22.56
CA TYR A 306 -7.16 9.05 -22.20
C TYR A 306 -8.24 8.00 -21.97
N TYR A 307 -9.33 8.39 -21.30
CA TYR A 307 -10.46 7.51 -21.05
C TYR A 307 -11.17 7.10 -22.36
N GLU A 308 -11.46 8.07 -23.24
CA GLU A 308 -12.15 7.82 -24.52
C GLU A 308 -11.31 6.93 -25.44
N ASP A 309 -9.99 7.19 -25.53
CA ASP A 309 -9.05 6.36 -26.29
C ASP A 309 -9.01 4.92 -25.74
N ALA A 310 -8.99 4.75 -24.42
CA ALA A 310 -8.98 3.44 -23.78
C ALA A 310 -10.29 2.67 -24.01
N VAL A 311 -11.43 3.33 -23.86
CA VAL A 311 -12.75 2.73 -24.11
C VAL A 311 -12.88 2.27 -25.56
N GLN A 312 -12.44 3.11 -26.51
CA GLN A 312 -12.43 2.76 -27.93
C GLN A 312 -11.50 1.57 -28.21
N ALA A 313 -10.26 1.61 -27.71
CA ALA A 313 -9.26 0.57 -27.97
C ALA A 313 -9.66 -0.79 -27.39
N LEU A 314 -10.28 -0.81 -26.21
CA LEU A 314 -10.68 -2.05 -25.53
C LEU A 314 -12.08 -2.55 -25.93
N GLY A 315 -12.87 -1.72 -26.64
CA GLY A 315 -14.29 -1.98 -26.85
C GLY A 315 -15.00 -2.19 -25.52
N ALA A 316 -14.72 -1.32 -24.55
CA ALA A 316 -15.28 -1.39 -23.20
C ALA A 316 -16.66 -0.74 -23.16
N THR A 317 -17.52 -1.23 -22.28
CA THR A 317 -18.82 -0.63 -22.00
C THR A 317 -18.92 -0.24 -20.52
N ALA A 318 -19.69 0.81 -20.23
CA ALA A 318 -19.93 1.27 -18.87
C ALA A 318 -21.43 1.56 -18.71
N GLU A 319 -22.15 0.67 -18.03
CA GLU A 319 -23.63 0.70 -17.99
C GLU A 319 -24.19 1.86 -17.15
N THR A 320 -23.44 2.35 -16.16
CA THR A 320 -23.92 3.27 -15.13
C THR A 320 -23.01 4.48 -14.95
N VAL A 321 -22.67 5.14 -16.06
CA VAL A 321 -21.93 6.41 -16.04
C VAL A 321 -22.83 7.57 -15.64
N ARG A 322 -22.45 8.26 -14.57
CA ARG A 322 -23.05 9.53 -14.14
C ARG A 322 -22.18 10.69 -14.60
N GLN A 323 -22.72 11.53 -15.49
CA GLN A 323 -22.08 12.79 -15.84
C GLN A 323 -22.22 13.78 -14.67
N VAL A 324 -21.11 14.33 -14.21
CA VAL A 324 -21.06 15.35 -13.13
C VAL A 324 -20.95 16.75 -13.74
N SER A 325 -20.11 16.92 -14.75
CA SER A 325 -19.97 18.12 -15.58
C SER A 325 -19.49 17.73 -16.98
N GLN A 326 -19.30 18.66 -17.90
CA GLN A 326 -18.82 18.37 -19.27
C GLN A 326 -17.53 17.52 -19.28
N ASP A 327 -16.61 17.81 -18.35
CA ASP A 327 -15.29 17.17 -18.27
C ASP A 327 -15.11 16.37 -16.98
N ARG A 328 -16.21 15.92 -16.37
CA ARG A 328 -16.18 15.07 -15.19
C ARG A 328 -17.29 14.03 -15.21
N ALA A 329 -16.91 12.76 -15.14
CA ALA A 329 -17.86 11.65 -15.05
C ALA A 329 -17.40 10.57 -14.08
N GLU A 330 -18.35 9.88 -13.49
CA GLU A 330 -18.11 8.82 -12.52
C GLU A 330 -18.92 7.58 -12.91
N LEU A 331 -18.27 6.42 -12.92
CA LEU A 331 -18.96 5.13 -12.95
C LEU A 331 -19.53 4.86 -11.55
N VAL A 332 -20.81 4.54 -11.45
CA VAL A 332 -21.47 4.20 -10.19
C VAL A 332 -21.51 2.68 -10.04
N ILE A 333 -20.98 2.16 -8.93
CA ILE A 333 -20.95 0.72 -8.66
C ILE A 333 -21.89 0.41 -7.50
N PRO A 334 -22.85 -0.52 -7.65
CA PRO A 334 -23.73 -0.91 -6.56
C PRO A 334 -22.95 -1.49 -5.37
N VAL A 335 -23.23 -0.99 -4.17
CA VAL A 335 -22.60 -1.47 -2.93
C VAL A 335 -23.50 -2.46 -2.20
N ASN A 336 -22.99 -3.67 -1.98
CA ASN A 336 -23.64 -4.65 -1.12
C ASN A 336 -23.12 -4.51 0.32
N ALA A 337 -23.79 -3.68 1.11
CA ALA A 337 -23.39 -3.39 2.49
C ALA A 337 -23.39 -4.63 3.41
N LYS A 338 -24.27 -5.62 3.16
CA LYS A 338 -24.31 -6.87 3.93
C LYS A 338 -23.05 -7.69 3.68
N LEU A 339 -22.70 -7.87 2.41
CA LEU A 339 -21.48 -8.57 2.02
C LEU A 339 -20.24 -7.85 2.54
N ALA A 340 -20.17 -6.52 2.40
CA ALA A 340 -19.04 -5.75 2.92
C ALA A 340 -18.84 -5.92 4.43
N ALA A 341 -19.93 -5.95 5.21
CA ALA A 341 -19.86 -6.20 6.66
C ALA A 341 -19.38 -7.62 6.98
N GLU A 342 -19.87 -8.63 6.25
CA GLU A 342 -19.47 -10.03 6.38
C GLU A 342 -17.99 -10.24 6.07
N LEU A 343 -17.50 -9.75 4.92
CA LEU A 343 -16.10 -9.84 4.52
C LEU A 343 -15.17 -9.15 5.53
N ARG A 344 -15.58 -7.97 6.04
CA ARG A 344 -14.81 -7.23 7.04
C ARG A 344 -14.75 -7.97 8.38
N ALA A 345 -15.86 -8.55 8.83
CA ALA A 345 -15.89 -9.33 10.06
C ALA A 345 -14.98 -10.56 9.96
N GLN A 346 -15.06 -11.29 8.84
CA GLN A 346 -14.21 -12.45 8.60
C GLN A 346 -12.73 -12.07 8.49
N TYR A 347 -12.38 -10.93 7.86
CA TYR A 347 -11.00 -10.44 7.83
C TYR A 347 -10.40 -10.27 9.24
N PHE A 348 -11.17 -9.74 10.19
CA PHE A 348 -10.70 -9.61 11.57
C PHE A 348 -10.66 -10.94 12.32
N ALA A 349 -11.52 -11.91 11.98
CA ALA A 349 -11.43 -13.27 12.50
C ALA A 349 -10.12 -13.96 12.03
N GLU A 350 -9.77 -13.81 10.75
CA GLU A 350 -8.48 -14.28 10.20
C GLU A 350 -7.28 -13.57 10.84
N ALA A 351 -7.42 -12.30 11.20
CA ALA A 351 -6.36 -11.54 11.88
C ALA A 351 -6.16 -11.99 13.34
N ALA A 352 -7.23 -12.40 14.01
CA ALA A 352 -7.17 -12.87 15.39
C ALA A 352 -6.52 -14.26 15.50
N SER A 353 -6.54 -15.06 14.43
CA SER A 353 -5.93 -16.38 14.36
C SER A 353 -4.52 -16.40 13.72
N SER A 354 -3.99 -15.23 13.32
CA SER A 354 -2.76 -15.10 12.52
C SER A 354 -1.44 -15.05 13.29
#